data_AF-A0A7V2ZLP4-F1
#
_entry.id   AF-A0A7V2ZLP4-F1
#
_cell.length_a   1.000
_cell.length_b   1.000
_cell.length_c   1.000
_cell.angle_alpha   90.00
_cell.angle_beta   90.00
_cell.angle_gamma   90.00
#
_symmetry.space_group_name_H-M   'P 1'
#
loop_
_entity.id
_entity.type
_entity.pdbx_description
1 polymer ?
#
loop_
_entity_poly.entity_id
_entity_poly.type
_entity_poly.pdbx_seq_one_letter_code
_entity_poly.pdbx_strand_id
1 'polypeptide(L)'
;MKFITTQENKMKAKNFIKLLFTMAILGLVLSCSGSKIDYDETDIPVYVFKNANKFIASKTGENFFENYIQPDFDNCIRVENGYFLVYKLYVPEKPFVKGDIRFTVDTLGNVNQKFEIFGIPECIKNPSDCKFTIDEKSARSIAEQNGLEKGIKDWKLTFIYDPVYGKYVWNINSTLTENEGEFGYRASGQEMIIDPSTGEVLSKNNWKIN
;
A
#
# COMPACT_ATOMS: atom_id res chain seq x y z
N MET A 1 -22.55 48.20 -50.01
CA MET A 1 -21.70 46.99 -50.10
C MET A 1 -20.52 47.17 -49.16
N LYS A 2 -20.38 46.30 -48.14
CA LYS A 2 -19.24 46.06 -47.21
C LYS A 2 -19.73 45.85 -45.76
N PHE A 3 -20.26 44.65 -45.50
CA PHE A 3 -20.46 44.09 -44.17
C PHE A 3 -19.69 42.77 -44.07
N ILE A 4 -18.38 42.79 -44.33
CA ILE A 4 -17.55 41.57 -44.23
C ILE A 4 -16.13 41.99 -43.86
N THR A 5 -15.85 42.26 -42.59
CA THR A 5 -14.45 42.35 -42.12
C THR A 5 -14.25 42.15 -40.62
N THR A 6 -15.30 42.28 -39.79
CA THR A 6 -15.12 42.24 -38.32
C THR A 6 -15.28 40.86 -37.69
N GLN A 7 -15.95 39.91 -38.38
CA GLN A 7 -16.23 38.57 -37.84
C GLN A 7 -15.05 37.58 -38.00
N GLU A 8 -14.29 37.64 -39.10
CA GLU A 8 -13.19 36.70 -39.37
C GLU A 8 -12.00 36.86 -38.42
N ASN A 9 -11.68 38.09 -38.02
CA ASN A 9 -10.55 38.35 -37.10
C ASN A 9 -10.83 37.87 -35.66
N LYS A 10 -12.10 37.91 -35.21
CA LYS A 10 -12.49 37.36 -33.89
C LYS A 10 -12.45 35.83 -33.85
N MET A 11 -12.71 35.18 -34.98
CA MET A 11 -12.74 33.71 -35.06
C MET A 11 -11.33 33.11 -35.08
N LYS A 12 -10.37 33.74 -35.76
CA LYS A 12 -8.95 33.33 -35.77
C LYS A 12 -8.28 33.50 -34.40
N ALA A 13 -8.57 34.59 -33.68
CA ALA A 13 -8.01 34.85 -32.35
C ALA A 13 -8.50 33.84 -31.29
N LYS A 14 -9.78 33.44 -31.33
CA LYS A 14 -10.34 32.44 -30.41
C LYS A 14 -9.77 31.03 -30.61
N ASN A 15 -9.44 30.65 -31.85
CA ASN A 15 -8.86 29.34 -32.14
C ASN A 15 -7.36 29.27 -31.80
N PHE A 16 -6.63 30.37 -31.91
CA PHE A 16 -5.22 30.44 -31.50
C PHE A 16 -5.04 30.35 -29.98
N ILE A 17 -5.93 30.96 -29.20
CA ILE A 17 -5.91 30.90 -27.73
C ILE A 17 -6.25 29.49 -27.21
N LYS A 18 -7.17 28.77 -27.87
CA LYS A 18 -7.47 27.36 -27.55
C LYS A 18 -6.31 26.41 -27.83
N LEU A 19 -5.50 26.69 -28.86
CA LEU A 19 -4.32 25.89 -29.21
C LEU A 19 -3.16 26.08 -28.20
N LEU A 20 -2.99 27.29 -27.68
CA LEU A 20 -2.00 27.58 -26.63
C LEU A 20 -2.39 26.97 -25.27
N PHE A 21 -3.68 26.95 -24.92
CA PHE A 21 -4.16 26.31 -23.69
C PHE A 21 -4.03 24.78 -23.72
N THR A 22 -4.16 24.15 -24.89
CA THR A 22 -4.02 22.69 -25.02
C THR A 22 -2.55 22.23 -24.97
N MET A 23 -1.60 23.04 -25.47
CA MET A 23 -0.16 22.75 -25.27
C MET A 23 0.32 23.01 -23.84
N ALA A 24 -0.25 23.98 -23.12
CA ALA A 24 0.11 24.24 -21.72
C ALA A 24 -0.33 23.10 -20.78
N ILE A 25 -1.46 22.43 -21.07
CA ILE A 25 -1.95 21.30 -20.28
C ILE A 25 -1.13 20.02 -20.56
N LEU A 26 -0.57 19.85 -21.76
CA LEU A 26 0.30 18.71 -22.08
C LEU A 26 1.72 18.83 -21.50
N GLY A 27 2.18 20.04 -21.18
CA GLY A 27 3.50 20.30 -20.58
C GLY A 27 3.60 20.00 -19.08
N LEU A 28 2.48 19.84 -18.37
CA LEU A 28 2.45 19.61 -16.92
C LEU A 28 2.40 18.13 -16.51
N VAL A 29 2.30 17.20 -17.47
CA VAL A 29 2.19 15.75 -17.18
C VAL A 29 3.54 15.01 -17.29
N LEU A 30 4.64 15.73 -17.51
CA LEU A 30 5.99 15.15 -17.64
C LEU A 30 6.95 15.51 -16.49
N SER A 31 6.45 16.07 -15.39
CA SER A 31 7.21 16.08 -14.14
C SER A 31 7.13 14.69 -13.51
N CYS A 32 7.95 13.76 -14.02
CA CYS A 32 8.36 12.59 -13.25
C CYS A 32 9.07 13.10 -12.01
N SER A 33 8.32 13.28 -10.93
CA SER A 33 8.84 13.50 -9.59
C SER A 33 9.41 12.18 -9.09
N GLY A 34 10.51 11.73 -9.69
CA GLY A 34 11.32 10.67 -9.10
C GLY A 34 11.94 11.25 -7.84
N SER A 35 11.31 11.00 -6.69
CA SER A 35 11.88 11.34 -5.39
C SER A 35 13.22 10.62 -5.29
N LYS A 36 14.32 11.37 -5.35
CA LYS A 36 15.64 10.81 -5.07
C LYS A 36 15.66 10.49 -3.58
N ILE A 37 15.74 9.21 -3.26
CA ILE A 37 15.99 8.74 -1.90
C ILE A 37 17.37 9.25 -1.50
N ASP A 38 17.43 10.04 -0.42
CA ASP A 38 18.67 10.45 0.23
C ASP A 38 19.13 9.30 1.14
N TYR A 39 20.36 8.86 0.99
CA TYR A 39 20.91 7.70 1.72
C TYR A 39 21.96 8.12 2.76
N ASP A 40 22.15 9.42 2.98
CA ASP A 40 23.16 9.93 3.91
C ASP A 40 22.80 9.70 5.39
N GLU A 41 21.60 9.16 5.67
CA GLU A 41 21.06 8.93 7.02
C GLU A 41 21.39 7.55 7.63
N THR A 42 22.25 6.74 7.01
CA THR A 42 22.53 5.37 7.48
C THR A 42 23.98 4.93 7.29
N ASP A 43 24.49 4.14 8.24
CA ASP A 43 25.81 3.48 8.16
C ASP A 43 25.84 2.30 7.17
N ILE A 44 24.70 1.96 6.56
CA ILE A 44 24.57 0.88 5.59
C ILE A 44 24.97 1.39 4.19
N PRO A 45 25.90 0.73 3.48
CA PRO A 45 26.33 1.21 2.18
C PRO A 45 25.19 1.32 1.15
N VAL A 46 25.14 2.44 0.44
CA VAL A 46 24.09 2.75 -0.57
C VAL A 46 23.87 1.61 -1.59
N TYR A 47 24.91 0.88 -1.96
CA TYR A 47 24.77 -0.23 -2.92
C TYR A 47 23.91 -1.39 -2.39
N VAL A 48 23.85 -1.58 -1.07
CA VAL A 48 23.00 -2.58 -0.42
C VAL A 48 21.54 -2.25 -0.70
N PHE A 49 21.13 -1.00 -0.46
CA PHE A 49 19.79 -0.52 -0.79
C PHE A 49 19.51 -0.58 -2.28
N LYS A 50 20.47 -0.24 -3.15
CA LYS A 50 20.27 -0.34 -4.62
C LYS A 50 19.89 -1.76 -5.05
N ASN A 51 20.51 -2.80 -4.49
CA ASN A 51 20.17 -4.18 -4.81
C ASN A 51 18.87 -4.65 -4.15
N ALA A 52 18.62 -4.25 -2.91
CA ALA A 52 17.35 -4.50 -2.23
C ALA A 52 16.16 -3.85 -2.95
N ASN A 53 16.30 -2.60 -3.41
CA ASN A 53 15.28 -1.87 -4.17
C ASN A 53 14.92 -2.60 -5.47
N LYS A 54 15.91 -3.14 -6.19
CA LYS A 54 15.65 -3.95 -7.40
C LYS A 54 14.81 -5.17 -7.08
N PHE A 55 15.05 -5.82 -5.94
CA PHE A 55 14.25 -6.96 -5.51
C PHE A 55 12.80 -6.54 -5.23
N ILE A 56 12.58 -5.48 -4.45
CA ILE A 56 11.21 -4.98 -4.18
C ILE A 56 10.52 -4.58 -5.49
N ALA A 57 11.18 -3.78 -6.33
CA ALA A 57 10.65 -3.34 -7.62
C ALA A 57 10.37 -4.52 -8.58
N SER A 58 11.11 -5.62 -8.51
CA SER A 58 10.81 -6.82 -9.30
C SER A 58 9.50 -7.51 -8.90
N LYS A 59 9.03 -7.26 -7.68
CA LYS A 59 7.79 -7.81 -7.12
C LYS A 59 6.61 -6.87 -7.30
N THR A 60 6.83 -5.59 -7.09
CA THR A 60 5.79 -4.56 -7.09
C THR A 60 5.66 -3.80 -8.41
N GLY A 61 6.70 -3.83 -9.24
CA GLY A 61 6.87 -2.94 -10.39
C GLY A 61 7.52 -1.62 -10.01
N GLU A 62 8.38 -1.10 -10.89
CA GLU A 62 9.18 0.11 -10.65
C GLU A 62 8.30 1.30 -10.26
N ASN A 63 7.23 1.56 -11.02
CA ASN A 63 6.32 2.67 -10.75
C ASN A 63 5.65 2.56 -9.37
N PHE A 64 5.26 1.36 -8.93
CA PHE A 64 4.66 1.20 -7.60
C PHE A 64 5.69 1.42 -6.50
N PHE A 65 6.89 0.84 -6.67
CA PHE A 65 7.98 0.99 -5.72
C PHE A 65 8.37 2.46 -5.53
N GLU A 66 8.64 3.19 -6.62
CA GLU A 66 9.11 4.57 -6.57
C GLU A 66 8.12 5.54 -5.94
N ASN A 67 6.81 5.29 -6.11
CA ASN A 67 5.78 6.20 -5.59
C ASN A 67 5.36 5.89 -4.15
N TYR A 68 5.48 4.63 -3.69
CA TYR A 68 4.80 4.20 -2.47
C TYR A 68 5.68 3.46 -1.46
N ILE A 69 6.91 3.11 -1.81
CA ILE A 69 7.81 2.36 -0.92
C ILE A 69 9.08 3.14 -0.68
N GLN A 70 9.40 3.37 0.60
CA GLN A 70 10.59 4.12 1.01
C GLN A 70 11.33 3.37 2.12
N PRO A 71 12.68 3.41 2.15
CA PRO A 71 13.43 2.86 3.28
C PRO A 71 13.05 3.54 4.60
N ASP A 72 13.04 2.76 5.67
CA ASP A 72 12.97 3.24 7.05
C ASP A 72 14.36 3.10 7.66
N PHE A 73 15.19 4.14 7.47
CA PHE A 73 16.60 4.09 7.84
C PHE A 73 16.82 3.87 9.34
N ASP A 74 15.94 4.42 10.18
CA ASP A 74 15.99 4.27 11.64
C ASP A 74 15.84 2.81 12.09
N ASN A 75 15.13 1.99 11.30
CA ASN A 75 14.88 0.58 11.61
C ASN A 75 15.74 -0.39 10.79
N CYS A 76 16.61 0.12 9.91
CA CYS A 76 17.59 -0.69 9.21
C CYS A 76 18.82 -0.91 10.07
N ILE A 77 19.20 -2.17 10.28
CA ILE A 77 20.33 -2.53 11.16
C ILE A 77 21.30 -3.49 10.49
N ARG A 78 22.57 -3.39 10.87
CA ARG A 78 23.57 -4.41 10.56
C ARG A 78 23.32 -5.65 11.41
N VAL A 79 23.43 -6.83 10.79
CA VAL A 79 23.39 -8.13 11.46
C VAL A 79 24.66 -8.91 11.15
N GLU A 80 24.89 -10.04 11.82
CA GLU A 80 26.14 -10.80 11.73
C GLU A 80 26.60 -11.07 10.29
N ASN A 81 25.66 -11.46 9.40
CA ASN A 81 25.95 -11.88 8.03
C ASN A 81 25.34 -10.94 6.96
N GLY A 82 25.15 -9.66 7.28
CA GLY A 82 24.63 -8.68 6.33
C GLY A 82 23.78 -7.61 7.01
N TYR A 83 22.57 -7.39 6.49
CA TYR A 83 21.70 -6.31 6.95
C TYR A 83 20.24 -6.78 7.06
N PHE A 84 19.55 -6.30 8.07
CA PHE A 84 18.09 -6.35 8.16
C PHE A 84 17.55 -5.01 7.71
N LEU A 85 16.79 -5.01 6.62
CA LEU A 85 16.26 -3.79 6.01
C LEU A 85 14.77 -3.68 6.28
N VAL A 86 14.34 -2.45 6.57
CA VAL A 86 12.94 -2.09 6.78
C VAL A 86 12.58 -0.99 5.77
N TYR A 87 11.41 -1.13 5.17
CA TYR A 87 10.80 -0.16 4.28
C TYR A 87 9.36 0.08 4.72
N LYS A 88 8.83 1.27 4.42
CA LYS A 88 7.43 1.62 4.61
C LYS A 88 6.72 1.62 3.27
N LEU A 89 5.59 0.92 3.21
CA LEU A 89 4.56 1.13 2.21
C LEU A 89 3.63 2.25 2.69
N TYR A 90 3.42 3.25 1.86
CA TYR A 90 2.42 4.30 2.06
C TYR A 90 1.87 4.77 0.72
N VAL A 91 0.54 4.77 0.58
CA VAL A 91 -0.16 5.24 -0.63
C VAL A 91 -0.92 6.53 -0.29
N PRO A 92 -0.40 7.72 -0.64
CA PRO A 92 -0.96 9.00 -0.19
C PRO A 92 -2.45 9.20 -0.52
N GLU A 93 -2.89 8.74 -1.69
CA GLU A 93 -4.29 8.82 -2.12
C GLU A 93 -5.21 7.82 -1.40
N LYS A 94 -4.64 6.86 -0.66
CA LYS A 94 -5.35 5.86 0.16
C LYS A 94 -4.66 5.72 1.52
N PRO A 95 -4.86 6.67 2.45
CA PRO A 95 -4.10 6.75 3.70
C PRO A 95 -4.23 5.52 4.63
N PHE A 96 -5.24 4.67 4.42
CA PHE A 96 -5.39 3.40 5.13
C PHE A 96 -4.37 2.34 4.67
N VAL A 97 -3.82 2.48 3.46
CA VAL A 97 -2.79 1.60 2.92
C VAL A 97 -1.45 2.03 3.47
N LYS A 98 -1.07 1.33 4.53
CA LYS A 98 0.24 1.47 5.19
C LYS A 98 0.73 0.11 5.63
N GLY A 99 2.04 -0.10 5.62
CA GLY A 99 2.61 -1.34 6.10
C GLY A 99 4.12 -1.34 6.12
N ASP A 100 4.67 -2.34 6.79
CA ASP A 100 6.10 -2.55 6.89
C ASP A 100 6.52 -3.66 5.94
N ILE A 101 7.57 -3.40 5.18
CA ILE A 101 8.30 -4.38 4.39
C ILE A 101 9.61 -4.65 5.12
N ARG A 102 9.91 -5.91 5.38
CA ARG A 102 11.13 -6.29 6.11
C ARG A 102 11.72 -7.59 5.60
N PHE A 103 13.04 -7.63 5.47
CA PHE A 103 13.77 -8.80 5.01
C PHE A 103 15.27 -8.65 5.30
N THR A 104 15.98 -9.77 5.23
CA THR A 104 17.44 -9.81 5.38
C THR A 104 18.14 -9.87 4.03
N VAL A 105 19.25 -9.14 3.90
CA VAL A 105 20.16 -9.19 2.76
C VAL A 105 21.57 -9.56 3.22
N ASP A 106 22.37 -10.11 2.30
CA ASP A 106 23.81 -10.30 2.52
C ASP A 106 24.58 -8.97 2.49
N THR A 107 25.90 -9.04 2.63
CA THR A 107 26.78 -7.86 2.60
C THR A 107 26.78 -7.14 1.24
N LEU A 108 26.25 -7.74 0.19
CA LEU A 108 26.15 -7.17 -1.16
C LEU A 108 24.74 -6.64 -1.46
N GLY A 109 23.78 -6.79 -0.54
CA GLY A 109 22.38 -6.41 -0.76
C GLY A 109 21.55 -7.45 -1.50
N ASN A 110 22.03 -8.69 -1.64
CA ASN A 110 21.21 -9.78 -2.19
C ASN A 110 20.29 -10.32 -1.12
N VAL A 111 19.00 -10.48 -1.45
CA VAL A 111 17.99 -10.97 -0.50
C VAL A 111 18.27 -12.42 -0.10
N ASN A 112 18.30 -12.66 1.21
CA ASN A 112 18.46 -13.99 1.77
C ASN A 112 17.09 -14.67 1.92
N GLN A 113 16.74 -15.48 0.93
CA GLN A 113 15.45 -16.18 0.85
C GLN A 113 15.26 -17.28 1.91
N LYS A 114 16.28 -17.59 2.73
CA LYS A 114 16.14 -18.53 3.87
C LYS A 114 15.45 -17.88 5.07
N PHE A 115 15.43 -16.56 5.13
CA PHE A 115 14.74 -15.80 6.16
C PHE A 115 13.38 -15.29 5.65
N GLU A 116 12.53 -14.88 6.60
CA GLU A 116 11.24 -14.29 6.27
C GLU A 116 11.41 -13.05 5.39
N ILE A 117 10.60 -12.99 4.33
CA ILE A 117 10.37 -11.79 3.52
C ILE A 117 8.93 -11.39 3.78
N PHE A 118 8.72 -10.27 4.45
CA PHE A 118 7.42 -9.85 4.92
C PHE A 118 7.01 -8.52 4.28
N GLY A 119 5.72 -8.36 4.00
CA GLY A 119 5.13 -7.08 3.62
C GLY A 119 5.25 -6.70 2.14
N ILE A 120 5.96 -7.46 1.31
CA ILE A 120 6.13 -7.11 -0.11
C ILE A 120 4.92 -7.66 -0.90
N PRO A 121 4.07 -6.81 -1.50
CA PRO A 121 2.97 -7.29 -2.31
C PRO A 121 3.48 -7.75 -3.69
N GLU A 122 2.85 -8.78 -4.25
CA GLU A 122 3.25 -9.41 -5.52
C GLU A 122 2.54 -8.75 -6.72
N CYS A 123 2.60 -7.42 -6.86
CA CYS A 123 1.84 -6.67 -7.87
C CYS A 123 2.10 -7.13 -9.32
N ILE A 124 3.32 -7.57 -9.63
CA ILE A 124 3.67 -8.03 -10.99
C ILE A 124 2.98 -9.35 -11.31
N LYS A 125 2.96 -10.28 -10.34
CA LYS A 125 2.32 -11.58 -10.50
C LYS A 125 0.79 -11.46 -10.42
N ASN A 126 0.31 -10.64 -9.48
CA ASN A 126 -1.09 -10.40 -9.18
C ASN A 126 -1.38 -8.89 -9.14
N PRO A 127 -1.66 -8.24 -10.28
CA PRO A 127 -1.90 -6.80 -10.32
C PRO A 127 -3.06 -6.30 -9.46
N SER A 128 -3.98 -7.19 -9.07
CA SER A 128 -5.04 -6.88 -8.11
C SER A 128 -4.49 -6.55 -6.73
N ASP A 129 -3.41 -7.18 -6.28
CA ASP A 129 -2.95 -7.13 -4.88
C ASP A 129 -2.45 -5.74 -4.45
N CYS A 130 -2.36 -4.81 -5.41
CA CYS A 130 -1.85 -3.45 -5.20
C CYS A 130 -2.85 -2.36 -5.61
N LYS A 131 -4.10 -2.73 -5.92
CA LYS A 131 -5.15 -1.77 -6.29
C LYS A 131 -5.78 -1.11 -5.07
N PHE A 132 -5.96 -1.82 -3.96
CA PHE A 132 -6.49 -1.31 -2.69
C PHE A 132 -7.73 -0.41 -2.85
N THR A 133 -8.73 -0.90 -3.57
CA THR A 133 -9.96 -0.14 -3.89
C THR A 133 -10.98 -0.14 -2.76
N ILE A 134 -10.89 -1.11 -1.84
CA ILE A 134 -11.81 -1.27 -0.72
C ILE A 134 -11.25 -0.49 0.48
N ASP A 135 -11.92 0.60 0.83
CA ASP A 135 -11.63 1.35 2.04
C ASP A 135 -12.28 0.70 3.28
N GLU A 136 -12.02 1.26 4.46
CA GLU A 136 -12.55 0.74 5.73
C GLU A 136 -14.08 0.67 5.75
N LYS A 137 -14.75 1.70 5.19
CA LYS A 137 -16.22 1.77 5.14
C LYS A 137 -16.80 0.68 4.25
N SER A 138 -16.17 0.42 3.11
CA SER A 138 -16.55 -0.63 2.19
C SER A 138 -16.29 -2.01 2.79
N ALA A 139 -15.15 -2.21 3.44
CA ALA A 139 -14.83 -3.44 4.16
C ALA A 139 -15.85 -3.75 5.26
N ARG A 140 -16.28 -2.74 6.03
CA ARG A 140 -17.36 -2.86 7.01
C ARG A 140 -18.68 -3.29 6.35
N SER A 141 -19.07 -2.61 5.27
CA SER A 141 -20.31 -2.93 4.54
C SER A 141 -20.29 -4.38 4.02
N ILE A 142 -19.15 -4.84 3.50
CA ILE A 142 -18.97 -6.22 3.02
C ILE A 142 -19.10 -7.21 4.19
N ALA A 143 -18.51 -6.91 5.35
CA ALA A 143 -18.61 -7.78 6.52
C ALA A 143 -20.05 -7.90 7.05
N GLU A 144 -20.81 -6.80 7.07
CA GLU A 144 -22.24 -6.81 7.41
C GLU A 144 -23.04 -7.68 6.43
N GLN A 145 -22.80 -7.50 5.13
CA GLN A 145 -23.48 -8.28 4.08
C GLN A 145 -23.14 -9.77 4.12
N ASN A 146 -21.94 -10.12 4.58
CA ASN A 146 -21.49 -11.51 4.76
C ASN A 146 -21.76 -12.06 6.17
N GLY A 147 -22.61 -11.36 6.93
CA GLY A 147 -23.16 -11.82 8.20
C GLY A 147 -22.11 -11.97 9.29
N LEU A 148 -21.04 -11.16 9.29
CA LEU A 148 -20.18 -11.05 10.47
C LEU A 148 -21.07 -10.57 11.64
N GLU A 149 -21.01 -11.26 12.77
CA GLU A 149 -21.88 -10.93 13.90
C GLU A 149 -21.40 -9.65 14.58
N LYS A 150 -22.34 -8.80 15.01
CA LYS A 150 -22.00 -7.59 15.77
C LYS A 150 -21.51 -7.99 17.16
N GLY A 151 -20.34 -7.48 17.53
CA GLY A 151 -19.75 -7.74 18.84
C GLY A 151 -20.40 -6.94 19.97
N ILE A 152 -20.00 -7.25 21.20
CA ILE A 152 -20.28 -6.43 22.39
C ILE A 152 -19.58 -5.06 22.33
N LYS A 153 -18.60 -4.92 21.43
CA LYS A 153 -17.89 -3.69 21.07
C LYS A 153 -17.95 -3.52 19.55
N ASP A 154 -17.66 -2.30 19.08
CA ASP A 154 -17.53 -2.05 17.64
C ASP A 154 -16.42 -2.92 17.04
N TRP A 155 -16.62 -3.36 15.81
CA TRP A 155 -15.60 -4.14 15.10
C TRP A 155 -14.30 -3.38 15.00
N LYS A 156 -13.21 -4.08 15.29
CA LYS A 156 -11.86 -3.61 15.04
C LYS A 156 -11.46 -4.01 13.62
N LEU A 157 -11.33 -3.03 12.75
CA LEU A 157 -10.81 -3.21 11.40
C LEU A 157 -9.33 -2.86 11.40
N THR A 158 -8.51 -3.68 10.74
CA THR A 158 -7.08 -3.40 10.62
C THR A 158 -6.62 -3.83 9.23
N PHE A 159 -5.95 -2.92 8.53
CA PHE A 159 -5.27 -3.21 7.27
C PHE A 159 -3.87 -3.72 7.59
N ILE A 160 -3.58 -4.99 7.26
CA ILE A 160 -2.33 -5.66 7.61
C ILE A 160 -1.83 -6.53 6.46
N TYR A 161 -0.52 -6.79 6.40
CA TYR A 161 0.02 -7.87 5.59
C TYR A 161 -0.22 -9.20 6.30
N ASP A 162 -0.93 -10.11 5.64
CA ASP A 162 -1.18 -11.44 6.17
C ASP A 162 -0.21 -12.45 5.53
N PRO A 163 0.68 -13.09 6.31
CA PRO A 163 1.68 -14.00 5.78
C PRO A 163 1.10 -15.33 5.29
N VAL A 164 -0.10 -15.72 5.72
CA VAL A 164 -0.79 -16.93 5.23
C VAL A 164 -1.26 -16.71 3.80
N TYR A 165 -1.83 -15.53 3.52
CA TYR A 165 -2.25 -15.17 2.16
C TYR A 165 -1.13 -14.58 1.31
N GLY A 166 -0.04 -14.12 1.91
CA GLY A 166 1.07 -13.46 1.23
C GLY A 166 0.70 -12.11 0.61
N LYS A 167 -0.32 -11.43 1.15
CA LYS A 167 -0.83 -10.14 0.65
C LYS A 167 -1.44 -9.30 1.77
N TYR A 168 -1.69 -8.03 1.48
CA TYR A 168 -2.43 -7.16 2.40
C TYR A 168 -3.92 -7.52 2.41
N VAL A 169 -4.53 -7.43 3.59
CA VAL A 169 -5.93 -7.76 3.84
C VAL A 169 -6.57 -6.76 4.79
N TRP A 170 -7.89 -6.64 4.70
CA TRP A 170 -8.70 -6.15 5.80
C TRP A 170 -8.96 -7.31 6.76
N ASN A 171 -8.45 -7.20 7.98
CA ASN A 171 -8.79 -8.09 9.08
C ASN A 171 -9.84 -7.39 9.97
N ILE A 172 -11.01 -8.00 10.11
CA ILE A 172 -12.14 -7.47 10.87
C ILE A 172 -12.45 -8.40 12.03
N ASN A 173 -12.24 -7.91 13.25
CA ASN A 173 -12.49 -8.65 14.48
C ASN A 173 -13.76 -8.19 15.18
N SER A 174 -14.60 -9.16 15.54
CA SER A 174 -15.79 -9.00 16.35
C SER A 174 -15.66 -9.76 17.67
N THR A 175 -15.59 -9.05 18.78
CA THR A 175 -15.61 -9.65 20.12
C THR A 175 -17.05 -9.92 20.53
N LEU A 176 -17.42 -11.19 20.69
CA LEU A 176 -18.77 -11.62 21.07
C LEU A 176 -18.92 -11.77 22.59
N THR A 177 -17.87 -12.24 23.26
CA THR A 177 -17.83 -12.33 24.72
C THR A 177 -16.47 -11.88 25.23
N GLU A 178 -16.45 -11.26 26.41
CA GLU A 178 -15.26 -10.80 27.10
C GLU A 178 -15.55 -10.78 28.60
N ASN A 179 -14.65 -11.37 29.39
CA ASN A 179 -14.76 -11.42 30.83
C ASN A 179 -13.35 -11.38 31.45
N GLU A 180 -13.17 -10.51 32.43
CA GLU A 180 -11.96 -10.43 33.24
C GLU A 180 -12.33 -10.82 34.67
N GLY A 181 -11.79 -11.94 35.13
CA GLY A 181 -12.10 -12.50 36.45
C GLY A 181 -10.88 -13.13 37.11
N GLU A 182 -11.11 -13.84 38.21
CA GLU A 182 -10.06 -14.46 39.05
C GLU A 182 -9.15 -15.44 38.26
N PHE A 183 -9.64 -15.96 37.14
CA PHE A 183 -8.90 -16.88 36.26
C PHE A 183 -8.27 -16.21 35.04
N GLY A 184 -8.13 -14.88 35.04
CA GLY A 184 -7.57 -14.10 33.95
C GLY A 184 -8.59 -13.62 32.92
N TYR A 185 -8.07 -13.09 31.81
CA TYR A 185 -8.85 -12.53 30.71
C TYR A 185 -9.31 -13.63 29.74
N ARG A 186 -10.62 -13.72 29.53
CA ARG A 186 -11.26 -14.64 28.59
C ARG A 186 -12.08 -13.88 27.58
N ALA A 187 -11.95 -14.25 26.31
CA ALA A 187 -12.75 -13.65 25.26
C ALA A 187 -13.00 -14.63 24.13
N SER A 188 -14.08 -14.44 23.38
CA SER A 188 -14.34 -15.16 22.14
C SER A 188 -15.00 -14.27 21.12
N GLY A 189 -14.87 -14.63 19.86
CA GLY A 189 -15.46 -13.84 18.80
C GLY A 189 -15.34 -14.44 17.42
N GLN A 190 -15.59 -13.58 16.43
CA GLN A 190 -15.43 -13.89 15.02
C GLN A 190 -14.38 -12.98 14.38
N GLU A 191 -13.74 -13.50 13.36
CA GLU A 191 -12.82 -12.78 12.48
C GLU A 191 -13.30 -12.95 11.04
N MET A 192 -13.22 -11.89 10.25
CA MET A 192 -13.39 -11.95 8.80
C MET A 192 -12.19 -11.31 8.11
N ILE A 193 -11.67 -11.99 7.10
CA ILE A 193 -10.55 -11.51 6.28
C ILE A 193 -11.07 -11.21 4.89
N ILE A 194 -10.82 -9.99 4.40
CA ILE A 194 -11.33 -9.48 3.13
C ILE A 194 -10.17 -8.99 2.27
N ASP A 195 -10.21 -9.32 0.98
CA ASP A 195 -9.29 -8.78 -0.01
C ASP A 195 -9.54 -7.27 -0.21
N PRO A 196 -8.50 -6.42 -0.06
CA PRO A 196 -8.67 -4.97 -0.07
C PRO A 196 -8.82 -4.39 -1.49
N SER A 197 -8.74 -5.21 -2.52
CA SER A 197 -8.81 -4.81 -3.92
C SER A 197 -10.02 -5.37 -4.66
N THR A 198 -10.50 -6.54 -4.25
CA THR A 198 -11.67 -7.19 -4.86
C THR A 198 -12.91 -7.15 -3.96
N GLY A 199 -12.73 -7.02 -2.64
CA GLY A 199 -13.79 -7.17 -1.66
C GLY A 199 -14.21 -8.61 -1.41
N GLU A 200 -13.45 -9.59 -1.94
CA GLU A 200 -13.68 -11.01 -1.70
C GLU A 200 -13.45 -11.35 -0.23
N VAL A 201 -14.39 -12.09 0.38
CA VAL A 201 -14.22 -12.65 1.72
C VAL A 201 -13.34 -13.89 1.62
N LEU A 202 -12.11 -13.78 2.09
CA LEU A 202 -11.11 -14.86 2.04
C LEU A 202 -11.36 -15.90 3.15
N SER A 203 -11.77 -15.46 4.33
CA SER A 203 -12.14 -16.37 5.43
C SER A 203 -13.07 -15.71 6.44
N LYS A 204 -13.80 -16.56 7.16
CA LYS A 204 -14.60 -16.20 8.33
C LYS A 204 -14.40 -17.26 9.41
N ASN A 205 -13.78 -16.89 10.52
CA ASN A 205 -13.32 -17.81 11.56
C ASN A 205 -13.88 -17.44 12.93
N ASN A 206 -13.96 -18.41 13.84
CA ASN A 206 -14.19 -18.15 15.26
C ASN A 206 -12.83 -18.13 15.98
N TRP A 207 -12.67 -17.26 16.97
CA TRP A 207 -11.50 -17.21 17.84
C TRP A 207 -11.88 -17.26 19.32
N LYS A 208 -10.95 -17.69 20.16
CA LYS A 208 -11.13 -17.77 21.61
C LYS A 208 -9.79 -17.61 22.36
N ILE A 209 -9.83 -16.88 23.47
CA ILE A 209 -8.78 -16.74 24.48
C ILE A 209 -9.32 -17.41 25.75
N ASN A 210 -8.58 -18.40 26.27
CA ASN A 210 -8.99 -19.23 27.41
C ASN A 210 -8.36 -18.78 28.73
#